data_AF-A0A448DWE0-F1
#
_entry.id   AF-A0A448DWE0-F1
#
_cell.length_a   1.000
_cell.length_b   1.000
_cell.length_c   1.000
_cell.angle_alpha   90.00
_cell.angle_beta   90.00
_cell.angle_gamma   90.00
#
_symmetry.space_group_name_H-M   'P 1'
#
loop_
_entity.id
_entity.type
_entity.pdbx_description
1 polymer ?
#
loop_
_entity_poly.entity_id
_entity_poly.type
_entity_poly.pdbx_seq_one_letter_code
_entity_poly.pdbx_strand_id
1 'polypeptide(L)'
;MPTSALRHVSVDGCLPLTELSRRLVQIINQRIAGATASPESKHIEPFATENDLAEDFSKGGSYALDEIGQVAGISCPECGGALWEVDASSPRFRCHTGHAYTAAALFHAQDETIEEALWVAIRALHEKQLLLGRLVQSSKDAGRQGALREYELASEGLESHKATLRGLVSSLRPG
;
A
#
# COMPACT_ATOMS: atom_id res chain seq x y z
N MET A 1 -12.95 -11.16 -8.03
CA MET A 1 -12.25 -10.89 -9.31
C MET A 1 -12.63 -11.76 -10.53
N PRO A 2 -13.72 -12.56 -10.60
CA PRO A 2 -14.11 -13.20 -11.89
C PRO A 2 -14.79 -12.25 -12.89
N THR A 3 -15.67 -11.38 -12.41
CA THR A 3 -16.52 -10.53 -13.25
C THR A 3 -15.74 -9.43 -13.98
N SER A 4 -14.63 -8.97 -13.42
CA SER A 4 -13.75 -7.98 -14.07
C SER A 4 -12.99 -8.60 -15.24
N ALA A 5 -12.44 -9.82 -15.06
CA ALA A 5 -11.75 -10.55 -16.12
C ALA A 5 -12.66 -10.76 -17.35
N LEU A 6 -13.92 -11.16 -17.12
CA LEU A 6 -14.93 -11.32 -18.18
C LEU A 6 -15.20 -10.06 -19.01
N ARG A 7 -15.00 -8.86 -18.43
CA ARG A 7 -15.27 -7.59 -19.12
C ARG A 7 -14.09 -7.07 -19.91
N HIS A 8 -12.87 -7.42 -19.50
CA HIS A 8 -11.65 -6.78 -20.00
C HIS A 8 -10.74 -7.73 -20.77
N VAL A 9 -10.98 -9.05 -20.72
CA VAL A 9 -10.14 -10.06 -21.36
C VAL A 9 -11.03 -11.12 -22.02
N SER A 10 -10.64 -11.58 -23.21
CA SER A 10 -11.24 -12.76 -23.84
C SER A 10 -10.87 -14.01 -23.03
N VAL A 11 -11.85 -14.62 -22.38
CA VAL A 11 -11.65 -15.82 -21.55
C VAL A 11 -11.99 -17.09 -22.32
N ASP A 12 -11.18 -18.13 -22.11
CA ASP A 12 -11.30 -19.44 -22.79
C ASP A 12 -12.55 -20.24 -22.38
N GLY A 13 -13.18 -19.88 -21.27
CA GLY A 13 -14.48 -20.43 -20.86
C GLY A 13 -14.90 -20.09 -19.43
N CYS A 14 -16.22 -20.12 -19.20
CA CYS A 14 -16.82 -20.15 -17.87
C CYS A 14 -17.55 -21.47 -17.70
N LEU A 15 -17.09 -22.28 -16.74
CA LEU A 15 -17.58 -23.64 -16.54
C LEU A 15 -18.11 -23.82 -15.12
N PRO A 16 -19.09 -24.70 -14.91
CA PRO A 16 -19.50 -25.10 -13.56
C PRO A 16 -18.35 -25.80 -12.84
N LEU A 17 -18.33 -25.71 -11.50
CA LEU A 17 -17.26 -26.23 -10.65
C LEU A 17 -16.97 -27.72 -10.89
N THR A 18 -18.02 -28.50 -11.20
CA THR A 18 -17.96 -29.93 -11.50
C THR A 18 -17.19 -30.25 -12.79
N GLU A 19 -17.06 -29.28 -13.70
CA GLU A 19 -16.40 -29.45 -15.00
C GLU A 19 -14.99 -28.85 -15.03
N LEU A 20 -14.63 -27.99 -14.07
CA LEU A 20 -13.33 -27.32 -14.01
C LEU A 20 -12.16 -28.31 -13.99
N SER A 21 -12.23 -29.35 -13.14
CA SER A 21 -11.16 -30.34 -13.01
C SER A 21 -10.91 -31.08 -14.32
N ARG A 22 -11.98 -31.53 -14.97
CA ARG A 22 -11.91 -32.20 -16.28
C ARG A 22 -11.32 -31.30 -17.35
N ARG A 23 -11.75 -30.02 -17.41
CA ARG A 23 -11.27 -29.08 -18.42
C ARG A 23 -9.79 -28.75 -18.24
N LEU A 24 -9.34 -28.54 -17.00
CA LEU A 24 -7.92 -28.29 -16.71
C LEU A 24 -7.03 -29.45 -17.20
N VAL A 25 -7.42 -30.69 -16.90
CA VAL A 25 -6.68 -31.88 -17.36
C VAL A 25 -6.64 -31.94 -18.89
N GLN A 26 -7.75 -31.64 -19.58
CA GLN A 26 -7.78 -31.59 -21.04
C GLN A 26 -6.83 -30.54 -21.61
N ILE A 27 -6.80 -29.33 -21.05
CA ILE A 27 -5.95 -28.23 -21.52
C ILE A 27 -4.46 -28.58 -21.36
N ILE A 28 -4.09 -29.13 -20.20
CA ILE A 28 -2.71 -29.55 -19.92
C ILE A 28 -2.27 -30.61 -20.94
N ASN A 29 -3.10 -31.64 -21.15
CA ASN A 29 -2.77 -32.72 -22.08
C ASN A 29 -2.72 -32.26 -23.54
N GLN A 30 -3.57 -31.31 -23.94
CA GLN A 30 -3.53 -30.71 -25.28
C GLN A 30 -2.25 -29.91 -25.54
N ARG A 31 -1.75 -29.16 -24.55
CA ARG A 31 -0.46 -28.46 -24.66
C ARG A 31 0.71 -29.43 -24.78
N ILE A 32 0.73 -30.49 -23.96
CA ILE A 32 1.80 -31.50 -23.98
C ILE A 32 1.83 -32.24 -25.32
N ALA A 33 0.67 -32.60 -25.87
CA ALA A 33 0.58 -33.29 -27.15
C ALA A 33 0.91 -32.41 -28.36
N GLY A 34 0.79 -31.08 -28.24
CA GLY A 34 1.09 -30.10 -29.29
C GLY A 34 2.50 -29.50 -29.24
N ALA A 35 3.33 -29.86 -28.25
CA ALA A 35 4.66 -29.32 -28.07
C ALA A 35 5.69 -29.97 -29.03
N THR A 36 5.60 -29.66 -30.33
CA THR A 36 6.80 -29.65 -31.18
C THR A 36 7.58 -28.39 -30.85
N ALA A 37 8.85 -28.54 -30.46
CA ALA A 37 9.75 -27.47 -30.03
C ALA A 37 9.52 -26.16 -30.78
N SER A 38 8.80 -25.23 -30.15
CA SER A 38 8.69 -23.86 -30.62
C SER A 38 9.95 -23.11 -30.18
N PRO A 39 10.56 -22.26 -31.02
CA PRO A 39 11.68 -21.44 -30.60
C PRO A 39 11.24 -20.61 -29.39
N GLU A 40 12.11 -20.50 -28.39
CA GLU A 40 11.90 -19.74 -27.16
C GLU A 40 11.22 -18.41 -27.48
N SER A 41 9.90 -18.36 -27.29
CA SER A 41 9.21 -17.08 -27.22
C SER A 41 9.86 -16.38 -26.05
N LYS A 42 10.33 -15.14 -26.25
CA LYS A 42 10.59 -14.22 -25.14
C LYS A 42 9.28 -14.08 -24.38
N HIS A 43 9.05 -15.00 -23.45
CA HIS A 43 8.08 -14.84 -22.41
C HIS A 43 8.63 -13.66 -21.61
N ILE A 44 8.07 -12.47 -21.86
CA ILE A 44 7.93 -11.54 -20.77
C ILE A 44 6.96 -12.28 -19.86
N GLU A 45 7.51 -13.04 -18.90
CA GLU A 45 6.75 -13.74 -17.88
C GLU A 45 6.30 -12.65 -16.90
N PRO A 46 5.04 -12.16 -16.94
CA PRO A 46 4.55 -11.25 -15.91
C PRO A 46 4.63 -11.86 -14.50
N PHE A 47 4.89 -13.17 -14.40
CA PHE A 47 5.13 -13.91 -13.17
C PHE A 47 6.60 -14.09 -12.79
N ALA A 48 7.57 -13.89 -13.70
CA ALA A 48 8.99 -13.98 -13.32
C ALA A 48 9.32 -12.87 -12.34
N THR A 49 8.87 -11.65 -12.60
CA THR A 49 9.01 -10.54 -11.65
C THR A 49 8.32 -10.85 -10.32
N GLU A 50 7.10 -11.42 -10.32
CA GLU A 50 6.39 -11.74 -9.07
C GLU A 50 7.07 -12.85 -8.27
N ASN A 51 7.64 -13.85 -8.94
CA ASN A 51 8.39 -14.94 -8.32
C ASN A 51 9.77 -14.47 -7.83
N ASP A 52 10.47 -13.64 -8.61
CA ASP A 52 11.76 -13.06 -8.25
C ASP A 52 11.63 -12.11 -7.04
N LEU A 53 10.52 -11.37 -6.94
CA LEU A 53 10.16 -10.56 -5.77
C LEU A 53 9.94 -11.41 -4.51
N ALA A 54 9.47 -12.65 -4.66
CA ALA A 54 9.16 -13.55 -3.55
C ALA A 54 10.36 -14.42 -3.13
N GLU A 55 11.23 -14.80 -4.08
CA GLU A 55 12.29 -15.79 -3.87
C GLU A 55 13.67 -15.18 -3.56
N ASP A 56 13.99 -13.95 -4.00
CA ASP A 56 15.31 -13.37 -3.80
C ASP A 56 15.29 -11.86 -3.47
N PHE A 57 15.12 -11.53 -2.18
CA PHE A 57 15.23 -10.16 -1.65
C PHE A 57 16.58 -9.48 -1.97
N SER A 58 17.62 -10.24 -2.35
CA SER A 58 18.94 -9.71 -2.64
C SER A 58 19.15 -9.36 -4.12
N LYS A 59 18.24 -9.78 -5.03
CA LYS A 59 18.36 -9.54 -6.48
C LYS A 59 17.08 -9.05 -7.18
N GLY A 60 15.89 -9.36 -6.66
CA GLY A 60 14.61 -9.10 -7.33
C GLY A 60 13.76 -8.14 -6.50
N GLY A 61 13.61 -6.91 -6.97
CA GLY A 61 12.93 -5.84 -6.25
C GLY A 61 12.69 -4.67 -7.17
N SER A 62 13.52 -3.64 -7.00
CA SER A 62 13.53 -2.46 -7.87
C SER A 62 14.07 -2.76 -9.27
N TYR A 63 15.15 -3.54 -9.39
CA TYR A 63 15.83 -3.79 -10.68
C TYR A 63 14.93 -4.48 -11.71
N ALA A 64 14.14 -5.47 -11.28
CA ALA A 64 13.18 -6.14 -12.15
C ALA A 64 11.98 -5.24 -12.53
N LEU A 65 11.64 -4.27 -11.68
CA LEU A 65 10.58 -3.30 -11.95
C LEU A 65 11.02 -2.19 -12.91
N ASP A 66 12.30 -1.80 -12.88
CA ASP A 66 12.88 -0.85 -13.84
C ASP A 66 12.84 -1.37 -15.29
N GLU A 67 12.83 -2.70 -15.49
CA GLU A 67 12.72 -3.31 -16.83
C GLU A 67 11.29 -3.24 -17.40
N ILE A 68 10.28 -3.14 -16.55
CA ILE A 68 8.85 -3.23 -16.94
C ILE A 68 8.05 -1.95 -16.67
N GLY A 69 8.67 -0.92 -16.10
CA GLY A 69 8.01 0.31 -15.70
C GLY A 69 8.98 1.41 -15.27
N GLN A 70 8.41 2.54 -14.85
CA GLN A 70 9.16 3.71 -14.36
C GLN A 70 8.71 4.11 -12.96
N VAL A 71 9.62 4.64 -12.15
CA VAL A 71 9.30 5.14 -10.80
C VAL A 71 8.23 6.24 -10.88
N ALA A 72 7.11 6.03 -10.21
CA ALA A 72 5.92 6.90 -10.31
C ALA A 72 5.96 8.12 -9.38
N GLY A 73 6.95 8.22 -8.47
CA GLY A 73 7.02 9.30 -7.47
C GLY A 73 5.96 9.20 -6.37
N ILE A 74 5.28 8.06 -6.24
CA ILE A 74 4.29 7.76 -5.22
C ILE A 74 4.81 6.59 -4.37
N SER A 75 4.60 6.65 -3.05
CA SER A 75 4.94 5.57 -2.13
C SER A 75 3.82 4.56 -1.98
N CYS A 76 4.18 3.31 -1.75
CA CYS A 76 3.28 2.22 -1.44
C CYS A 76 2.58 2.48 -0.10
N PRO A 77 1.24 2.54 -0.05
CA PRO A 77 0.47 2.71 1.18
C PRO A 77 0.79 1.67 2.27
N GLU A 78 1.11 0.44 1.87
CA GLU A 78 1.27 -0.69 2.82
C GLU A 78 2.68 -0.80 3.40
N CYS A 79 3.72 -0.40 2.67
CA CYS A 79 5.12 -0.59 3.11
C CYS A 79 6.00 0.66 3.02
N GLY A 80 5.49 1.77 2.49
CA GLY A 80 6.24 3.02 2.30
C GLY A 80 7.30 3.01 1.20
N GLY A 81 7.53 1.85 0.55
CA GLY A 81 8.48 1.71 -0.56
C GLY A 81 8.04 2.45 -1.83
N ALA A 82 8.96 2.66 -2.78
CA ALA A 82 8.62 3.30 -4.05
C ALA A 82 7.65 2.44 -4.88
N LEU A 83 6.78 3.10 -5.65
CA LEU A 83 5.96 2.47 -6.68
C LEU A 83 6.51 2.73 -8.08
N TRP A 84 6.40 1.72 -8.93
CA TRP A 84 6.63 1.79 -10.37
C TRP A 84 5.29 1.80 -11.09
N GLU A 85 5.11 2.73 -12.02
CA GLU A 85 4.05 2.66 -13.02
C GLU A 85 4.52 1.74 -14.14
N VAL A 86 3.81 0.62 -14.33
CA VAL A 86 4.11 -0.36 -15.36
C VAL A 86 3.22 -0.14 -16.57
N ASP A 87 3.82 -0.20 -17.76
CA ASP A 87 3.10 0.08 -19.00
C ASP A 87 2.11 -1.04 -19.32
N ALA A 88 0.83 -0.67 -19.40
CA ALA A 88 -0.28 -1.57 -19.63
C ALA A 88 -1.42 -0.81 -20.32
N SER A 89 -2.46 -1.52 -20.78
CA SER A 89 -3.65 -0.88 -21.37
C SER A 89 -4.38 0.09 -20.42
N SER A 90 -4.03 0.08 -19.12
CA SER A 90 -4.45 1.02 -18.09
C SER A 90 -3.34 1.17 -17.06
N PRO A 91 -3.14 2.36 -16.43
CA PRO A 91 -2.10 2.56 -15.42
C PRO A 91 -2.17 1.54 -14.28
N ARG A 92 -1.06 0.85 -14.03
CA ARG A 92 -0.89 -0.08 -12.91
C ARG A 92 0.36 0.29 -12.13
N PHE A 93 0.28 0.17 -10.82
CA PHE A 93 1.37 0.51 -9.92
C PHE A 93 1.84 -0.74 -9.20
N ARG A 94 3.15 -0.95 -9.12
CA ARG A 94 3.75 -2.09 -8.42
C ARG A 94 4.85 -1.64 -7.47
N CYS A 95 4.89 -2.25 -6.29
CA CYS A 95 5.94 -2.06 -5.30
C CYS A 95 7.00 -3.17 -5.43
N HIS A 96 8.23 -2.87 -5.03
CA HIS A 96 9.35 -3.83 -4.95
C HIS A 96 9.15 -4.95 -3.92
N THR A 97 8.04 -4.97 -3.18
CA THR A 97 7.67 -6.05 -2.25
C THR A 97 6.48 -6.86 -2.75
N GLY A 98 5.96 -6.58 -3.96
CA GLY A 98 4.85 -7.32 -4.58
C GLY A 98 3.47 -6.67 -4.49
N HIS A 99 3.27 -5.59 -3.71
CA HIS A 99 2.00 -4.87 -3.70
C HIS A 99 1.67 -4.29 -5.08
N ALA A 100 0.42 -4.41 -5.51
CA ALA A 100 -0.01 -3.98 -6.84
C ALA A 100 -1.37 -3.26 -6.78
N TYR A 101 -1.47 -2.16 -7.52
CA TYR A 101 -2.64 -1.28 -7.50
C TYR A 101 -3.09 -0.93 -8.92
N THR A 102 -4.39 -0.75 -9.08
CA THR A 102 -4.93 0.08 -10.18
C THR A 102 -4.93 1.54 -9.73
N ALA A 103 -5.03 2.50 -10.66
CA ALA A 103 -5.12 3.92 -10.30
C ALA A 103 -6.26 4.23 -9.29
N ALA A 104 -7.44 3.63 -9.48
CA ALA A 104 -8.58 3.83 -8.58
C ALA A 104 -8.35 3.20 -7.19
N ALA A 105 -7.76 2.00 -7.14
CA ALA A 105 -7.43 1.36 -5.86
C ALA A 105 -6.36 2.15 -5.10
N LEU A 106 -5.34 2.65 -5.81
CA LEU A 106 -4.29 3.48 -5.20
C LEU A 106 -4.88 4.79 -4.67
N PHE A 107 -5.76 5.45 -5.42
CA PHE A 107 -6.45 6.66 -4.98
C PHE A 107 -7.18 6.45 -3.64
N HIS A 108 -7.95 5.37 -3.50
CA HIS A 108 -8.63 5.06 -2.25
C HIS A 108 -7.67 4.67 -1.11
N ALA A 109 -6.58 3.94 -1.42
CA ALA A 109 -5.58 3.59 -0.42
C ALA A 109 -4.83 4.82 0.14
N GLN A 110 -4.76 5.93 -0.63
CA GLN A 110 -4.22 7.18 -0.12
C GLN A 110 -5.10 7.80 0.97
N ASP A 111 -6.42 7.65 0.90
CA ASP A 111 -7.32 8.14 1.95
C ASP A 111 -7.04 7.44 3.29
N GLU A 112 -6.85 6.10 3.25
CA GLU A 112 -6.48 5.31 4.43
C GLU A 112 -5.13 5.74 5.00
N THR A 113 -4.15 5.99 4.12
CA THR A 113 -2.80 6.46 4.51
C THR A 113 -2.87 7.82 5.21
N ILE A 114 -3.67 8.75 4.68
CA ILE A 114 -3.86 10.08 5.28
C ILE A 114 -4.54 9.93 6.65
N GLU A 115 -5.58 9.11 6.75
CA GLU A 115 -6.29 8.87 8.00
C GLU A 115 -5.34 8.30 9.08
N GLU A 116 -4.53 7.31 8.74
CA GLU A 116 -3.55 6.73 9.66
C GLU A 116 -2.54 7.78 10.15
N ALA A 117 -1.99 8.59 9.25
CA ALA A 117 -1.05 9.66 9.59
C ALA A 117 -1.66 10.67 10.57
N LEU A 118 -2.93 11.05 10.37
CA LEU A 118 -3.65 11.93 11.29
C LEU A 118 -3.84 11.28 12.67
N TRP A 119 -4.17 9.99 12.73
CA TRP A 119 -4.27 9.28 14.01
C TRP A 119 -2.94 9.18 14.74
N VAL A 120 -1.83 8.95 14.03
CA VAL A 120 -0.48 8.99 14.60
C VAL A 120 -0.19 10.38 15.19
N ALA A 121 -0.52 11.46 14.48
CA ALA A 121 -0.34 12.83 14.97
C ALA A 121 -1.21 13.13 16.21
N ILE A 122 -2.48 12.71 16.22
CA ILE A 122 -3.38 12.85 17.38
C ILE A 122 -2.81 12.12 18.60
N ARG A 123 -2.33 10.89 18.41
CA ARG A 123 -1.68 10.11 19.48
C ARG A 123 -0.45 10.83 20.03
N ALA A 124 0.43 11.32 19.16
CA ALA A 124 1.64 12.05 19.57
C ALA A 124 1.30 13.33 20.37
N LEU A 125 0.26 14.07 19.96
CA LEU A 125 -0.22 15.24 20.72
C LEU A 125 -0.77 14.84 22.10
N HIS A 126 -1.42 13.67 22.21
CA HIS A 126 -1.91 13.17 23.49
C HIS A 126 -0.76 12.77 24.43
N GLU A 127 0.24 12.06 23.92
CA GLU A 127 1.45 11.71 24.66
C GLU A 127 2.21 12.95 25.14
N LYS A 128 2.34 13.97 24.28
CA LYS A 128 2.97 15.25 24.65
C LYS A 128 2.23 15.95 25.79
N GLN A 129 0.90 15.95 25.79
CA GLN A 129 0.10 16.55 26.86
C GLN A 129 0.26 15.81 28.19
N LEU A 130 0.29 14.48 28.17
CA LEU A 130 0.56 13.68 29.36
C LEU A 130 1.95 13.99 29.94
N LEU A 131 2.95 14.14 29.07
CA LEU A 131 4.30 14.53 29.48
C LEU A 131 4.32 15.94 30.10
N LEU A 132 3.67 16.92 29.46
CA LEU A 132 3.60 18.29 29.98
C LEU A 132 2.96 18.35 31.37
N GLY A 133 1.88 17.59 31.60
CA GLY A 133 1.26 17.51 32.93
C GLY A 133 2.23 17.03 34.01
N ARG A 134 3.08 16.04 33.70
CA ARG A 134 4.13 15.54 34.61
C ARG A 134 5.22 16.58 34.86
N LEU A 135 5.64 17.29 33.81
CA LEU A 135 6.68 18.32 33.90
C LEU A 135 6.23 19.56 34.68
N VAL A 136 4.97 19.96 34.52
CA VAL A 136 4.32 21.02 35.31
C VAL A 136 4.33 20.64 36.78
N GLN A 137 3.87 19.43 37.13
CA GLN A 137 3.85 18.98 38.52
C GLN A 137 5.26 18.93 39.13
N SER A 138 6.22 18.31 38.43
CA SER A 138 7.61 18.26 38.89
C SER A 138 8.24 19.65 39.09
N SER A 139 7.89 20.62 38.24
CA SER A 139 8.41 21.98 38.35
C SER A 139 7.78 22.76 39.49
N LYS A 140 6.50 22.49 39.81
CA LYS A 140 5.84 22.99 41.03
C LYS A 140 6.52 22.44 42.27
N ASP A 141 6.74 21.13 42.34
CA ASP A 141 7.35 20.45 43.49
C ASP A 141 8.78 20.95 43.76
N ALA A 142 9.52 21.29 42.70
CA ALA A 142 10.90 21.77 42.79
C ALA A 142 11.04 23.31 42.79
N GLY A 143 9.93 24.07 42.78
CA GLY A 143 9.96 25.53 42.78
C GLY A 143 10.57 26.20 41.53
N ARG A 144 10.65 25.48 40.39
CA ARG A 144 11.26 25.98 39.14
C ARG A 144 10.28 26.82 38.32
N GLN A 145 10.10 28.08 38.71
CA GLN A 145 9.11 29.00 38.11
C GLN A 145 9.31 29.27 36.61
N GLY A 146 10.56 29.32 36.13
CA GLY A 146 10.85 29.52 34.71
C GLY A 146 10.37 28.36 33.84
N ALA A 147 10.73 27.14 34.22
CA ALA A 147 10.30 25.91 33.53
C ALA A 147 8.78 25.72 33.63
N LEU A 148 8.17 26.06 34.76
CA LEU A 148 6.72 26.00 34.94
C LEU A 148 5.99 26.85 33.88
N ARG A 149 6.37 28.13 33.73
CA ARG A 149 5.77 29.01 32.70
C ARG A 149 5.97 28.49 31.29
N GLU A 150 7.17 27.97 30.99
CA GLU A 150 7.47 27.40 29.69
C GLU A 150 6.54 26.22 29.36
N TYR A 151 6.33 25.30 30.30
CA TYR A 151 5.46 24.15 30.09
C TYR A 151 3.98 24.48 30.07
N GLU A 152 3.53 25.47 30.84
CA GLU A 152 2.15 25.97 30.78
C GLU A 152 1.85 26.58 29.41
N LEU A 153 2.72 27.47 28.91
CA LEU A 153 2.62 28.04 27.56
C LEU A 153 2.69 26.94 26.48
N ALA A 154 3.58 25.96 26.64
CA ALA A 154 3.70 24.86 25.69
C ALA A 154 2.49 23.91 25.70
N SER A 155 1.67 23.93 26.76
CA SER A 155 0.41 23.20 26.82
C SER A 155 -0.74 23.96 26.17
N GLU A 156 -0.64 25.28 26.07
CA GLU A 156 -1.60 26.11 25.35
C GLU A 156 -1.59 25.72 23.85
N GLY A 157 -2.78 25.55 23.28
CA GLY A 157 -2.93 25.21 21.86
C GLY A 157 -2.89 23.72 21.51
N LEU A 158 -2.39 22.82 22.37
CA LEU A 158 -2.41 21.38 22.08
C LEU A 158 -3.83 20.83 21.89
N GLU A 159 -4.78 21.29 22.70
CA GLU A 159 -6.19 20.90 22.56
C GLU A 159 -6.81 21.43 21.26
N SER A 160 -6.45 22.66 20.86
CA SER A 160 -6.88 23.23 19.58
C SER A 160 -6.33 22.41 18.40
N HIS A 161 -5.05 22.06 18.42
CA HIS A 161 -4.45 21.21 17.38
C HIS A 161 -5.14 19.85 17.28
N LYS A 162 -5.42 19.19 18.42
CA LYS A 162 -6.15 17.91 18.43
C LYS A 162 -7.56 18.05 17.86
N ALA A 163 -8.29 19.10 18.22
CA ALA A 163 -9.63 19.35 17.71
C ALA A 163 -9.62 19.54 16.19
N THR A 164 -8.66 20.31 15.67
CA THR A 164 -8.46 20.49 14.23
C THR A 164 -8.19 19.16 13.52
N LEU A 165 -7.25 18.35 14.03
CA LEU A 165 -6.92 17.06 13.41
C LEU A 165 -8.12 16.08 13.44
N ARG A 166 -8.89 16.05 14.54
CA ARG A 166 -10.12 15.24 14.63
C ARG A 166 -11.20 15.69 13.64
N GLY A 167 -11.33 17.00 13.43
CA GLY A 167 -12.21 17.55 12.41
C GLY A 167 -11.83 17.07 11.00
N LEU A 168 -10.53 17.06 10.68
CA LEU A 168 -10.03 16.55 9.40
C LEU A 168 -10.33 15.06 9.21
N VAL A 169 -10.06 14.22 10.20
CA VAL A 169 -10.38 12.77 10.14
C VAL A 169 -11.87 12.55 9.85
N SER A 170 -12.74 13.31 10.52
CA SER A 170 -14.19 13.19 10.32
C SER A 170 -14.64 13.59 8.90
N SER A 171 -13.90 14.48 8.23
CA SER A 171 -14.20 14.92 6.87
C SER A 171 -13.75 13.96 5.77
N LEU A 172 -12.76 13.08 6.06
CA LEU A 172 -12.23 12.11 5.10
C LEU A 172 -13.17 10.93 4.86
N ARG A 173 -14.14 10.69 5.75
CA ARG A 173 -15.19 9.68 5.58
C ARG A 173 -16.56 10.35 5.44
N PRO A 174 -16.91 10.94 4.28
CA PRO A 174 -18.29 11.28 4.02
C PRO A 174 -19.08 9.96 3.97
N GLY A 175 -19.99 9.78 4.92
CA GLY A 175 -20.89 8.63 4.98
C GLY A 175 -21.85 8.54 3.79
#